data_AF-A0A2S9WYP4-F1
#
_entry.id   AF-A0A2S9WYP4-F1
#
_cell.length_a   1.000
_cell.length_b   1.000
_cell.length_c   1.000
_cell.angle_alpha   90.00
_cell.angle_beta   90.00
_cell.angle_gamma   90.00
#
_symmetry.space_group_name_H-M   'P 1'
#
loop_
_entity.id
_entity.type
_entity.pdbx_description
1 polymer ?
#
loop_
_entity_poly.entity_id
_entity_poly.type
_entity_poly.pdbx_seq_one_letter_code
_entity_poly.pdbx_strand_id
1 'polypeptide(L)'
;MENQHRQISGYRELNQIEIDLMNEIKAAGQALEQLCDKVRFHVTTQYQIASNGHSEGISDTPEMDRLARAQPETWEGWGRSNFQSGLMYLTRAVAQPGGF
;
A
#
# COMPACT_ATOMS: atom_id res chain seq x y z
N MET A 1 25.08 13.84 16.15
CA MET A 1 25.28 12.39 16.01
C MET A 1 25.90 12.18 14.64
N GLU A 2 27.06 11.52 14.56
CA GLU A 2 27.72 11.25 13.28
C GLU A 2 26.76 10.50 12.35
N ASN A 3 26.49 11.06 11.18
CA ASN A 3 25.60 10.46 10.20
C ASN A 3 26.17 9.11 9.77
N GLN A 4 25.55 8.04 10.25
CA GLN A 4 25.90 6.65 10.04
C GLN A 4 25.48 6.17 8.65
N HIS A 5 25.67 6.98 7.61
CA HIS A 5 25.50 6.56 6.22
C HIS A 5 26.85 6.03 5.75
N ARG A 6 27.16 4.77 6.10
CA ARG A 6 28.25 4.07 5.42
C ARG A 6 27.81 3.87 3.97
N GLN A 7 28.66 4.27 3.03
CA GLN A 7 28.43 4.05 1.59
C GLN A 7 28.00 2.62 1.32
N ILE A 8 26.80 2.48 0.76
CA ILE A 8 26.37 1.23 0.16
C ILE A 8 26.93 1.24 -1.26
N SER A 9 27.66 0.19 -1.64
CA SER A 9 28.22 0.06 -2.99
C SER A 9 27.14 0.30 -4.05
N GLY A 10 27.43 1.15 -5.05
CA GLY A 10 26.50 1.52 -6.11
C GLY A 10 25.57 2.70 -5.80
N TYR A 11 25.62 3.26 -4.58
CA TYR A 11 24.86 4.46 -4.20
C TYR A 11 25.79 5.65 -3.97
N ARG A 12 25.30 6.84 -4.34
CA ARG A 12 25.95 8.11 -3.99
C ARG A 12 25.64 8.49 -2.54
N GLU A 13 26.47 9.37 -1.98
CA GLU A 13 26.14 10.04 -0.72
C GLU A 13 24.92 10.92 -0.90
N LEU A 14 24.02 10.87 0.07
CA LEU A 14 22.86 11.76 0.14
C LEU A 14 23.19 12.99 0.96
N ASN A 15 22.79 14.15 0.47
CA ASN A 15 22.81 15.37 1.26
C ASN A 15 21.59 15.43 2.19
N GLN A 16 21.57 16.39 3.11
CA GLN A 16 20.51 16.50 4.11
C GLN A 16 19.12 16.68 3.49
N ILE A 17 19.00 17.45 2.41
CA ILE A 17 17.72 17.67 1.71
C ILE A 17 17.16 16.34 1.19
N GLU A 18 18.02 15.51 0.63
CA GLU A 18 17.65 14.21 0.11
C GLU A 18 17.27 13.22 1.22
N ILE A 19 18.01 13.23 2.33
CA ILE A 19 17.67 12.44 3.52
C ILE A 19 16.29 12.84 4.05
N ASP A 20 16.01 14.15 4.14
CA ASP A 20 14.74 14.67 4.61
C ASP A 20 13.60 14.24 3.67
N LEU A 21 13.79 14.33 2.35
CA LEU A 21 12.83 13.85 1.36
C LEU A 21 12.58 12.34 1.45
N MET A 22 13.62 11.53 1.68
CA MET A 22 13.48 10.08 1.88
C MET A 22 12.63 9.77 3.12
N ASN A 23 12.81 10.53 4.21
CA ASN A 23 12.02 10.41 5.42
C ASN A 23 10.57 10.84 5.20
N GLU A 24 10.33 11.91 4.42
CA GLU A 24 8.99 12.37 4.07
C GLU A 24 8.25 11.32 3.23
N ILE A 25 8.90 10.73 2.23
CA ILE A 25 8.34 9.62 1.42
C ILE A 25 7.97 8.44 2.34
N LYS A 26 8.83 8.09 3.29
CA LYS A 26 8.56 7.02 4.26
C LYS A 26 7.35 7.33 5.15
N ALA A 27 7.22 8.56 5.63
CA ALA A 27 6.07 8.99 6.42
C ALA A 27 4.78 8.94 5.61
N ALA A 28 4.81 9.40 4.34
CA ALA A 28 3.68 9.27 3.42
C ALA A 28 3.31 7.78 3.20
N GLY A 29 4.30 6.89 3.11
CA GLY A 29 4.08 5.46 3.02
C GLY A 29 3.31 4.88 4.21
N GLN A 30 3.66 5.29 5.43
CA GLN A 30 2.92 4.87 6.64
C GLN A 30 1.47 5.34 6.63
N ALA A 31 1.23 6.58 6.19
CA ALA A 31 -0.13 7.12 6.08
C ALA A 31 -0.96 6.37 5.03
N LEU A 32 -0.36 6.06 3.87
CA LEU A 32 -1.00 5.27 2.81
C LEU A 32 -1.29 3.84 3.25
N GLU A 33 -0.38 3.21 4.00
CA GLU A 33 -0.60 1.87 4.57
C GLU A 33 -1.82 1.85 5.50
N GLN A 34 -1.90 2.80 6.43
CA GLN A 34 -3.07 2.95 7.32
C GLN A 34 -4.38 3.16 6.55
N LEU A 35 -4.34 3.90 5.44
CA LEU A 35 -5.50 4.08 4.58
C LEU A 35 -5.90 2.77 3.91
N CYS A 36 -4.94 2.03 3.33
CA CYS A 36 -5.21 0.74 2.70
C CYS A 36 -5.79 -0.25 3.70
N ASP A 37 -5.30 -0.26 4.95
CA ASP A 37 -5.82 -1.15 6.00
C ASP A 37 -7.27 -0.84 6.36
N LYS A 38 -7.64 0.45 6.43
CA LYS A 38 -9.05 0.86 6.62
C LYS A 38 -9.94 0.39 5.48
N VAL A 39 -9.48 0.52 4.23
CA VAL A 39 -10.22 0.05 3.05
C VAL A 39 -10.36 -1.47 3.07
N ARG A 40 -9.27 -2.20 3.34
CA ARG A 40 -9.28 -3.66 3.44
C ARG A 40 -10.22 -4.14 4.54
N PHE A 41 -10.18 -3.51 5.72
CA PHE A 41 -11.09 -3.82 6.82
C PHE A 41 -12.55 -3.62 6.40
N HIS A 42 -12.87 -2.48 5.78
CA HIS A 42 -14.22 -2.19 5.28
C HIS A 42 -14.71 -3.25 4.29
N VAL A 43 -13.89 -3.61 3.29
CA VAL A 43 -14.22 -4.63 2.28
C VAL A 43 -14.45 -6.00 2.94
N THR A 44 -13.55 -6.41 3.84
CA THR A 44 -13.70 -7.68 4.59
C THR A 44 -14.99 -7.70 5.41
N THR A 45 -15.32 -6.60 6.09
CA THR A 45 -16.57 -6.49 6.85
C THR A 45 -17.81 -6.60 5.95
N GLN A 46 -17.79 -6.04 4.74
CA GLN A 46 -18.89 -6.20 3.78
C GLN A 46 -19.11 -7.68 3.43
N TYR A 47 -18.03 -8.41 3.09
CA TYR A 47 -18.13 -9.85 2.81
C TYR A 47 -18.61 -10.65 4.03
N GLN A 48 -18.14 -10.33 5.23
CA GLN A 48 -18.58 -11.00 6.46
C GLN A 48 -20.08 -10.79 6.73
N ILE A 49 -20.57 -9.54 6.63
CA ILE A 49 -21.98 -9.22 6.85
C ILE A 49 -22.85 -9.93 5.82
N ALA A 50 -22.47 -9.85 4.55
CA ALA A 50 -23.23 -10.49 3.49
C ALA A 50 -23.19 -12.03 3.60
N SER A 51 -22.10 -12.62 4.11
CA SER A 51 -21.99 -14.06 4.39
C SER A 51 -22.84 -14.49 5.59
N ASN A 52 -22.84 -13.71 6.68
CA ASN A 52 -23.60 -14.01 7.89
C ASN A 52 -25.12 -13.79 7.73
N GLY A 53 -25.55 -13.06 6.69
CA GLY A 53 -26.95 -12.89 6.33
C GLY A 53 -27.59 -14.10 5.64
N HIS A 54 -26.81 -15.16 5.34
CA HIS A 54 -27.36 -16.39 4.76
C HIS A 54 -28.04 -17.24 5.84
N SER A 55 -29.35 -17.38 5.73
CA SER A 55 -30.08 -18.46 6.41
C SER A 55 -29.76 -19.78 5.70
N GLU A 56 -29.59 -20.88 6.44
CA GLU A 56 -29.32 -22.20 5.85
C GLU A 56 -30.30 -22.50 4.70
N GLY A 57 -29.76 -22.70 3.49
CA GLY A 57 -30.52 -23.12 2.31
C GLY A 57 -30.77 -22.08 1.22
N ILE A 58 -30.35 -20.81 1.37
CA ILE A 58 -30.39 -19.81 0.27
C ILE A 58 -28.96 -19.30 0.01
N SER A 59 -28.39 -19.68 -1.13
CA SER A 59 -26.99 -19.43 -1.51
C SER A 59 -26.72 -18.02 -2.07
N ASP A 60 -27.75 -17.25 -2.43
CA ASP A 60 -27.60 -16.00 -3.18
C ASP A 60 -28.22 -14.83 -2.45
N THR A 61 -27.39 -14.06 -1.73
CA THR A 61 -27.77 -12.70 -1.34
C THR A 61 -27.40 -11.72 -2.46
N PRO A 62 -28.29 -10.77 -2.84
CA PRO A 62 -27.96 -9.73 -3.83
C PRO A 62 -26.69 -8.94 -3.54
N GLU A 63 -26.30 -8.88 -2.26
CA GLU A 63 -25.06 -8.24 -1.82
C GLU A 63 -23.82 -9.05 -2.16
N MET A 64 -23.84 -10.39 -2.05
CA MET A 64 -22.76 -11.25 -2.54
C MET A 64 -22.54 -11.08 -4.04
N ASP A 65 -23.63 -11.06 -4.83
CA ASP A 65 -23.58 -10.80 -6.27
C ASP A 65 -22.99 -9.43 -6.60
N ARG A 66 -23.42 -8.40 -5.85
CA ARG A 66 -22.88 -7.03 -6.00
C ARG A 66 -21.38 -7.01 -5.74
N LEU A 67 -20.93 -7.64 -4.66
CA LEU A 67 -19.51 -7.71 -4.27
C LEU A 67 -18.69 -8.51 -5.30
N ALA A 68 -19.20 -9.66 -5.77
CA ALA A 68 -18.54 -10.49 -6.78
C ALA A 68 -18.34 -9.74 -8.11
N ARG A 69 -19.33 -8.92 -8.52
CA ARG A 69 -19.23 -8.08 -9.73
C ARG A 69 -18.31 -6.89 -9.53
N ALA A 70 -18.34 -6.27 -8.36
CA ALA A 70 -17.55 -5.07 -8.07
C ALA A 70 -16.06 -5.39 -7.80
N GLN A 71 -15.74 -6.61 -7.35
CA GLN A 71 -14.38 -7.07 -7.02
C GLN A 71 -13.57 -6.10 -6.14
N PRO A 72 -14.15 -5.56 -5.04
CA PRO A 72 -13.52 -4.50 -4.27
C PRO A 72 -12.17 -4.91 -3.65
N GLU A 73 -11.98 -6.19 -3.36
CA GLU A 73 -10.70 -6.74 -2.88
C GLU A 73 -9.57 -6.66 -3.90
N THR A 74 -9.90 -6.83 -5.19
CA THR A 74 -8.96 -6.70 -6.30
C THR A 74 -8.55 -5.24 -6.48
N TRP A 75 -9.51 -4.33 -6.44
CA TRP A 75 -9.25 -2.89 -6.54
C TRP A 75 -8.42 -2.36 -5.37
N GLU A 76 -8.71 -2.77 -4.13
CA GLU A 76 -7.88 -2.42 -2.96
C GLU A 76 -6.46 -2.96 -3.13
N GLY A 77 -6.32 -4.22 -3.54
CA GLY A 77 -5.02 -4.85 -3.75
C GLY A 77 -4.17 -4.12 -4.80
N TRP A 78 -4.75 -3.82 -5.97
CA TRP A 78 -4.07 -3.04 -6.99
C TRP A 78 -3.72 -1.64 -6.51
N GLY A 79 -4.63 -0.96 -5.80
CA GLY A 79 -4.34 0.35 -5.21
C GLY A 79 -3.13 0.30 -4.27
N ARG A 80 -3.13 -0.64 -3.33
CA ARG A 80 -2.03 -0.86 -2.38
C ARG A 80 -0.70 -1.12 -3.10
N SER A 81 -0.67 -2.04 -4.07
CA SER A 81 0.54 -2.33 -4.83
C SER A 81 1.04 -1.14 -5.64
N ASN A 82 0.15 -0.38 -6.28
CA ASN A 82 0.53 0.82 -7.03
C ASN A 82 1.10 1.90 -6.12
N PHE A 83 0.53 2.09 -4.92
CA PHE A 83 1.10 3.02 -3.94
C PHE A 83 2.49 2.58 -3.48
N GLN A 84 2.69 1.29 -3.18
CA GLN A 84 4.00 0.75 -2.81
C GLN A 84 5.03 0.95 -3.93
N SER A 85 4.67 0.63 -5.17
CA SER A 85 5.54 0.87 -6.33
C SER A 85 5.84 2.35 -6.52
N GLY A 86 4.84 3.23 -6.42
CA GLY A 86 5.02 4.68 -6.51
C GLY A 86 5.99 5.21 -5.46
N LEU A 87 5.84 4.80 -4.19
CA LEU A 87 6.77 5.17 -3.11
C LEU A 87 8.19 4.68 -3.39
N MET A 88 8.35 3.47 -3.92
CA MET A 88 9.66 2.94 -4.32
C MET A 88 10.27 3.72 -5.49
N TYR A 89 9.46 4.13 -6.48
CA TYR A 89 9.91 4.96 -7.59
C TYR A 89 10.35 6.34 -7.13
N LEU A 90 9.61 6.98 -6.23
CA LEU A 90 9.99 8.26 -5.63
C LEU A 90 11.29 8.14 -4.83
N THR A 91 11.39 7.10 -4.00
CA THR A 91 12.62 6.78 -3.24
C THR A 91 13.80 6.63 -4.18
N ARG A 92 13.65 5.89 -5.29
CA ARG A 92 14.71 5.71 -6.29
C ARG A 92 15.06 7.01 -7.02
N ALA A 93 14.09 7.87 -7.29
CA ALA A 93 14.31 9.17 -7.93
C ALA A 93 15.16 10.11 -7.06
N VAL A 94 15.01 10.03 -5.73
CA VAL A 94 15.85 10.76 -4.78
C VAL A 94 17.22 10.09 -4.62
N ALA A 95 17.24 8.77 -4.39
CA ALA A 95 18.45 8.02 -4.11
C ALA A 95 19.42 7.93 -5.30
N GLN A 96 18.91 8.00 -6.54
CA GLN A 96 19.68 7.94 -7.79
C GLN A 96 20.81 6.90 -7.77
N PRO A 97 20.49 5.62 -7.50
CA PRO A 97 21.49 4.56 -7.58
C PRO A 97 22.13 4.50 -8.97
N GLY A 98 23.39 4.08 -9.00
CA GLY A 98 24.11 3.81 -10.24
C GLY A 98 23.55 2.61 -11.01
N GLY A 99 24.40 2.00 -11.85
CA GLY A 99 24.05 0.88 -12.73
C GLY A 99 23.41 -0.32 -12.04
N PHE A 100 22.93 -1.26 -12.86
CA PHE A 100 22.31 -2.52 -12.44
C PHE A 100 23.34 -3.54 -12.00
#